data_AF-A0A510KI87-F1
#
_entry.id   AF-A0A510KI87-F1
#
_cell.length_a   1.000
_cell.length_b   1.000
_cell.length_c   1.000
_cell.angle_alpha   90.00
_cell.angle_beta   90.00
_cell.angle_gamma   90.00
#
_symmetry.space_group_name_H-M   'P 1'
#
loop_
_entity.id
_entity.type
_entity.pdbx_description
1 polymer ?
#
loop_
_entity_poly.entity_id
_entity_poly.type
_entity_poly.pdbx_seq_one_letter_code
_entity_poly.pdbx_strand_id
1 'polypeptide(L)'
;MTNNLLNLKKDLKSFAKRCKDFKYTDSALLAFLLSGMLISTGQVFAETVTNSQINNQVSQINTSINQMRTDFKRARAENNKLIKDTNLELTQLMEQGDHVTKSPWSSWQFGINDFYNDWHGTYKGRGDKQPSHVYERDKSLVNRSSYPGRIETKYGATTLGLVREPNAAMDVSAALTPRV
;
A
#
# COMPACT_ATOMS: atom_id res chain seq x y z
N MET A 1 3.82 -20.95 45.42
CA MET A 1 4.02 -19.70 46.19
C MET A 1 3.94 -18.49 45.26
N THR A 2 2.77 -18.14 44.72
CA THR A 2 2.65 -17.09 43.68
C THR A 2 1.52 -16.07 43.92
N ASN A 3 0.79 -16.16 45.04
CA ASN A 3 -0.40 -15.32 45.30
C ASN A 3 -0.21 -14.27 46.41
N ASN A 4 0.98 -14.12 46.98
CA ASN A 4 1.18 -13.26 48.15
C ASN A 4 0.93 -11.77 47.85
N LEU A 5 1.30 -11.31 46.65
CA LEU A 5 1.11 -9.92 46.23
C LEU A 5 -0.35 -9.59 45.92
N LEU A 6 -1.09 -10.55 45.36
CA LEU A 6 -2.53 -10.44 45.13
C LEU A 6 -3.31 -10.44 46.44
N ASN A 7 -2.89 -11.23 47.42
CA ASN A 7 -3.49 -11.24 48.76
C ASN A 7 -3.21 -9.92 49.50
N LEU A 8 -1.97 -9.43 49.48
CA LEU A 8 -1.62 -8.13 50.05
C LEU A 8 -2.42 -6.98 49.43
N LYS A 9 -2.62 -7.00 48.12
CA LYS A 9 -3.48 -6.03 47.42
C LYS A 9 -4.93 -6.10 47.93
N LYS A 10 -5.47 -7.30 48.16
CA LYS A 10 -6.83 -7.47 48.70
C LYS A 10 -6.91 -6.95 50.14
N ASP A 11 -5.89 -7.20 50.95
CA ASP A 11 -5.84 -6.78 52.36
C ASP A 11 -5.69 -5.27 52.51
N LEU A 12 -4.83 -4.64 51.70
CA LEU A 12 -4.72 -3.18 51.66
C LEU A 12 -6.03 -2.51 51.18
N LYS A 13 -6.74 -3.13 50.23
CA LYS A 13 -8.05 -2.65 49.78
C LYS A 13 -9.13 -2.82 50.85
N SER A 14 -9.12 -3.92 51.60
CA SER A 14 -10.09 -4.14 52.69
C SER A 14 -9.80 -3.20 53.87
N PHE A 15 -8.53 -2.91 54.15
CA PHE A 15 -8.11 -1.92 55.14
C PHE A 15 -8.56 -0.50 54.77
N ALA A 16 -8.34 -0.07 53.52
CA ALA A 16 -8.82 1.22 53.01
C ALA A 16 -10.34 1.39 53.07
N LYS A 17 -11.11 0.30 53.00
CA LYS A 17 -12.56 0.36 53.21
C LYS A 17 -12.97 0.57 54.66
N ARG A 18 -12.13 0.16 55.62
CA ARG A 18 -12.39 0.30 57.06
C ARG A 18 -11.92 1.66 57.60
N CYS A 19 -10.88 2.24 57.02
CA CYS A 19 -10.33 3.54 57.41
C CYS A 19 -10.93 4.66 56.54
N LYS A 20 -11.78 5.52 57.12
CA LYS A 20 -12.47 6.61 56.40
C LYS A 20 -11.54 7.56 55.64
N ASP A 21 -10.31 7.75 56.14
CA ASP A 21 -9.37 8.73 55.59
C ASP A 21 -8.26 8.11 54.71
N PHE A 22 -8.20 6.78 54.58
CA PHE A 22 -7.15 6.11 53.82
C PHE A 22 -7.67 5.57 52.48
N LYS A 23 -7.20 6.16 51.38
CA LYS A 23 -7.52 5.68 50.03
C LYS A 23 -6.45 4.71 49.54
N TYR A 24 -6.89 3.55 49.07
CA TYR A 24 -5.99 2.60 48.42
C TYR A 24 -5.38 3.21 47.15
N THR A 25 -4.05 3.20 47.07
CA THR A 25 -3.26 3.57 45.90
C THR A 25 -2.11 2.58 45.73
N ASP A 26 -1.63 2.39 44.50
CA ASP A 26 -0.50 1.49 44.25
C ASP A 26 0.77 1.99 44.95
N SER A 27 0.92 3.31 45.12
CA SER A 27 1.97 3.93 45.95
C SER A 27 1.87 3.53 47.42
N ALA A 28 0.67 3.38 47.98
CA ALA A 28 0.49 2.95 49.36
C ALA A 28 0.85 1.46 49.54
N LEU A 29 0.58 0.62 48.54
CA LEU A 29 1.02 -0.77 48.54
C LEU A 29 2.56 -0.86 48.54
N LEU A 30 3.23 -0.06 47.69
CA LEU A 30 4.69 0.01 47.65
C LEU A 30 5.28 0.54 48.97
N ALA A 31 4.70 1.60 49.54
CA ALA A 31 5.13 2.14 50.83
C ALA A 31 4.94 1.14 51.98
N PHE A 32 3.84 0.38 51.97
CA PHE A 32 3.59 -0.70 52.92
C PHE A 32 4.62 -1.81 52.80
N LEU A 33 4.98 -2.23 51.59
CA LEU A 33 6.01 -3.25 51.35
C LEU A 33 7.38 -2.77 51.83
N LEU A 34 7.78 -1.54 51.48
CA LEU A 34 9.05 -0.95 51.92
C LEU A 34 9.12 -0.85 53.44
N SER A 35 8.05 -0.37 54.07
CA SER A 35 7.96 -0.25 55.53
C SER A 35 7.94 -1.63 56.20
N GLY A 36 7.21 -2.60 55.64
CA GLY A 36 7.17 -3.97 56.12
C GLY A 36 8.52 -4.67 56.02
N MET A 37 9.30 -4.40 54.97
CA MET A 37 10.68 -4.87 54.84
C MET A 37 11.57 -4.27 55.92
N LEU A 38 11.49 -2.96 56.15
CA LEU A 38 12.25 -2.27 57.20
C LEU A 38 11.94 -2.83 58.60
N ILE A 39 10.67 -3.12 58.90
CA ILE A 39 10.24 -3.74 60.16
C ILE A 39 10.75 -5.19 60.26
N SER A 40 10.66 -5.98 59.18
CA SER A 40 11.13 -7.38 59.17
C SER A 40 12.64 -7.52 59.35
N THR A 41 13.39 -6.50 58.95
CA THR A 41 14.85 -6.43 59.13
C THR A 41 15.27 -5.91 60.51
N GLY A 42 14.32 -5.68 61.43
CA GLY A 42 14.60 -5.27 62.82
C GLY A 42 15.09 -3.83 62.98
N GLN A 43 15.08 -3.02 61.92
CA GLN A 43 15.67 -1.67 61.92
C GLN A 43 14.84 -0.61 62.65
N VAL A 44 13.57 -0.91 62.96
CA VAL A 44 12.64 0.05 63.57
C VAL A 44 12.61 -0.03 65.10
N PHE A 45 13.18 -1.10 65.70
CA PHE A 45 13.12 -1.33 67.16
C PHE A 45 14.49 -1.51 67.85
N ALA A 46 15.60 -1.37 67.12
CA ALA A 46 16.92 -1.44 67.72
C ALA A 46 17.48 -0.02 67.90
N GLU A 47 17.44 0.48 69.13
CA GLU A 47 18.08 1.73 69.58
C GLU A 47 19.62 1.69 69.47
N THR A 48 20.19 0.68 68.81
CA THR A 48 21.63 0.49 68.61
C THR A 48 21.96 -0.14 67.24
N VAL A 49 21.31 0.27 66.15
CA VAL A 49 21.92 0.04 64.82
C VAL A 49 23.13 0.97 64.75
N THR A 50 24.32 0.41 64.97
CA THR A 50 25.57 1.17 64.91
C THR A 50 25.63 1.96 63.60
N ASN A 51 25.91 3.27 63.66
CA ASN A 51 25.91 4.17 62.49
C ASN A 51 26.73 3.61 61.30
N SER A 52 27.71 2.74 61.55
CA SER A 52 28.50 2.04 60.53
C SER A 52 27.67 1.06 59.68
N GLN A 53 26.74 0.31 60.27
CA GLN A 53 25.88 -0.63 59.54
C GLN A 53 24.88 0.10 58.64
N ILE A 54 24.31 1.21 59.12
CA ILE A 54 23.43 2.09 58.33
C ILE A 54 24.21 2.69 57.16
N ASN A 55 25.41 3.23 57.41
CA ASN A 55 26.24 3.83 56.36
C ASN A 55 26.64 2.82 55.26
N ASN A 56 26.93 1.58 55.64
CA ASN A 56 27.22 0.51 54.68
C ASN A 56 25.99 0.13 53.84
N GLN A 57 24.80 0.10 54.43
CA GLN A 57 23.57 -0.15 53.67
C GLN A 57 23.22 1.02 52.76
N VAL A 58 23.39 2.26 53.21
CA VAL A 58 23.18 3.47 52.41
C VAL A 58 24.13 3.50 51.22
N SER A 59 25.40 3.14 51.40
CA SER A 59 26.37 3.07 50.28
C SER A 59 26.03 1.97 49.28
N GLN A 60 25.57 0.80 49.75
CA GLN A 60 25.05 -0.27 48.88
C GLN A 60 23.82 0.16 48.10
N ILE A 61 22.88 0.86 48.73
CA ILE A 61 21.67 1.40 48.09
C ILE A 61 22.04 2.45 47.04
N ASN A 62 22.97 3.37 47.35
CA ASN A 62 23.42 4.36 46.38
C ASN A 62 24.09 3.70 45.16
N THR A 63 24.84 2.62 45.39
CA THR A 63 25.46 1.85 44.32
C THR A 63 24.40 1.17 43.45
N SER A 64 23.39 0.52 44.05
CA SER A 64 22.30 -0.13 43.31
C SER A 64 21.44 0.88 42.54
N ILE A 65 21.17 2.06 43.11
CA ILE A 65 20.47 3.15 42.43
C ILE A 65 21.26 3.63 41.20
N ASN A 66 22.58 3.80 41.33
CA ASN A 66 23.41 4.21 40.20
C ASN A 66 23.44 3.15 39.09
N GLN A 67 23.47 1.87 39.47
CA GLN A 67 23.38 0.78 38.52
C GLN A 67 22.02 0.75 37.82
N MET A 68 20.91 0.85 38.55
CA MET A 68 19.55 0.95 37.99
C MET A 68 19.42 2.14 37.03
N ARG A 69 19.99 3.31 37.37
CA ARG A 69 20.01 4.47 36.47
C ARG A 69 20.77 4.19 35.18
N THR A 70 21.88 3.46 35.28
CA THR A 70 22.70 3.09 34.11
C THR A 70 21.96 2.09 33.23
N ASP A 71 21.34 1.08 33.82
CA ASP A 71 20.56 0.09 33.09
C ASP A 71 19.32 0.73 32.43
N PHE A 72 18.67 1.66 33.11
CA PHE A 72 17.56 2.44 32.53
C PHE A 72 18.02 3.28 31.33
N LYS A 73 19.20 3.92 31.41
CA LYS A 73 19.78 4.64 30.27
C LYS A 73 20.08 3.69 29.10
N ARG A 74 20.63 2.50 29.37
CA ARG A 74 20.91 1.48 28.34
C ARG A 74 19.63 0.99 27.68
N ALA A 75 18.63 0.58 28.46
CA ALA A 75 17.33 0.13 27.95
C ALA A 75 16.65 1.22 27.11
N ARG A 76 16.75 2.49 27.52
CA ARG A 76 16.22 3.61 26.72
C ARG A 76 16.95 3.77 25.39
N ALA A 77 18.28 3.59 25.37
CA ALA A 77 19.06 3.65 24.13
C ALA A 77 18.73 2.48 23.20
N GLU A 78 18.60 1.27 23.73
CA GLU A 78 18.20 0.08 22.98
C GLU A 78 16.78 0.21 22.41
N ASN A 79 15.81 0.68 23.20
CA ASN A 79 14.47 0.96 22.71
C ASN A 79 14.47 2.01 21.59
N ASN A 80 15.23 3.09 21.73
CA ASN A 80 15.36 4.09 20.67
C ASN A 80 15.98 3.52 19.39
N LYS A 81 16.92 2.58 19.52
CA LYS A 81 17.51 1.87 18.37
C LYS A 81 16.47 0.98 17.70
N LEU A 82 15.78 0.14 18.47
CA LEU A 82 14.73 -0.74 17.95
C LEU A 82 13.63 0.04 17.22
N ILE A 83 13.17 1.17 17.77
CA ILE A 83 12.18 2.03 17.10
C ILE A 83 12.71 2.55 15.76
N LYS A 84 13.98 2.96 15.68
CA LYS A 84 14.59 3.41 14.42
C LYS A 84 14.69 2.28 13.41
N ASP A 85 15.12 1.10 13.84
CA ASP A 85 15.24 -0.08 12.98
C ASP A 85 13.86 -0.49 12.44
N THR A 86 12.82 -0.55 13.29
CA THR A 86 11.44 -0.83 12.87
C THR A 86 10.88 0.24 11.92
N ASN A 87 11.18 1.52 12.15
CA ASN A 87 10.77 2.59 11.23
C ASN A 87 11.44 2.44 9.85
N LEU A 88 12.70 2.02 9.81
CA LEU A 88 13.41 1.75 8.56
C LEU A 88 12.79 0.55 7.82
N GLU A 89 12.50 -0.55 8.54
CA GLU A 89 11.82 -1.72 7.97
C GLU A 89 10.45 -1.36 7.41
N LEU A 90 9.64 -0.58 8.15
CA LEU A 90 8.36 -0.07 7.64
C LEU A 90 8.53 0.75 6.37
N THR A 91 9.54 1.62 6.32
CA THR A 91 9.85 2.42 5.12
C THR A 91 10.23 1.52 3.96
N GLN A 92 11.06 0.50 4.18
CA GLN A 92 11.45 -0.46 3.14
C GLN A 92 10.27 -1.31 2.66
N LEU A 93 9.37 -1.72 3.55
CA LEU A 93 8.15 -2.45 3.17
C LEU A 93 7.18 -1.56 2.40
N MET A 94 7.09 -0.28 2.75
CA MET A 94 6.33 0.71 1.97
C MET A 94 6.96 0.94 0.59
N GLU A 95 8.28 1.06 0.52
CA GLU A 95 9.04 1.19 -0.73
C GLU A 95 8.83 -0.05 -1.61
N GLN A 96 9.02 -1.27 -1.07
CA GLN A 96 8.75 -2.51 -1.79
C GLN A 96 7.27 -2.63 -2.20
N GLY A 97 6.34 -2.23 -1.33
CA GLY A 97 4.92 -2.17 -1.64
C GLY A 97 4.63 -1.23 -2.80
N ASP A 98 5.25 -0.05 -2.85
CA ASP A 98 5.18 0.89 -3.97
C ASP A 98 5.82 0.30 -5.23
N HIS A 99 6.95 -0.40 -5.14
CA HIS A 99 7.60 -1.06 -6.27
C HIS A 99 6.77 -2.25 -6.81
N VAL A 100 6.04 -2.97 -5.96
CA VAL A 100 5.14 -4.07 -6.35
C VAL A 100 3.81 -3.55 -6.90
N THR A 101 3.29 -2.43 -6.37
CA THR A 101 2.00 -1.86 -6.80
C THR A 101 2.12 -0.88 -7.98
N LYS A 102 3.26 -0.21 -8.15
CA LYS A 102 3.65 0.45 -9.40
C LYS A 102 4.13 -0.61 -10.38
N SER A 103 3.15 -1.36 -10.88
CA SER A 103 3.29 -2.42 -11.85
C SER A 103 4.36 -2.11 -12.92
N PRO A 104 5.11 -3.13 -13.39
CA PRO A 104 5.91 -3.08 -14.61
C PRO A 104 5.14 -2.54 -15.83
N TRP A 105 3.81 -2.43 -15.76
CA TRP A 105 2.95 -1.80 -16.75
C TRP A 105 3.28 -0.32 -17.01
N SER A 106 3.73 0.43 -16.00
CA SER A 106 4.24 1.80 -16.20
C SER A 106 5.54 1.76 -17.00
N SER A 107 6.44 0.82 -16.69
CA SER A 107 7.67 0.54 -17.43
C SER A 107 7.40 0.03 -18.86
N TRP A 108 6.26 -0.63 -19.07
CA TRP A 108 5.82 -1.09 -20.39
C TRP A 108 5.40 0.09 -21.29
N GLN A 109 4.88 1.20 -20.75
CA GLN A 109 4.67 2.42 -21.53
C GLN A 109 5.97 3.09 -21.97
N PHE A 110 7.00 3.09 -21.10
CA PHE A 110 8.31 3.66 -21.44
C PHE A 110 9.08 2.77 -22.43
N GLY A 111 9.08 1.45 -22.22
CA GLY A 111 9.68 0.49 -23.15
C GLY A 111 8.99 0.47 -24.52
N ILE A 112 7.67 0.56 -24.57
CA ILE A 112 6.95 0.64 -25.85
C ILE A 112 7.30 1.92 -26.62
N ASN A 113 7.51 3.06 -25.95
CA ASN A 113 7.89 4.29 -26.65
C ASN A 113 9.32 4.25 -27.22
N ASP A 114 10.28 3.62 -26.51
CA ASP A 114 11.66 3.52 -27.00
C ASP A 114 11.84 2.40 -28.06
N PHE A 115 11.15 1.26 -27.93
CA PHE A 115 11.19 0.19 -28.95
C PHE A 115 10.38 0.53 -30.22
N TYR A 116 9.40 1.43 -30.16
CA TYR A 116 8.71 1.95 -31.35
C TYR A 116 9.39 3.17 -31.98
N ASN A 117 10.44 3.73 -31.35
CA ASN A 117 11.12 4.91 -31.89
C ASN A 117 12.12 4.58 -33.00
N ASP A 118 12.38 3.29 -33.27
CA ASP A 118 13.08 2.89 -34.48
C ASP A 118 12.08 2.74 -35.66
N TRP A 119 11.58 3.88 -36.12
CA TRP A 119 10.72 4.03 -37.31
C TRP A 119 11.53 3.96 -38.62
N HIS A 120 12.26 2.88 -38.85
CA HIS A 120 12.72 2.55 -40.21
C HIS A 120 11.60 2.04 -41.14
N GLY A 121 10.34 2.14 -40.71
CA GLY A 121 9.16 1.92 -41.53
C GLY A 121 8.55 3.24 -41.98
N THR A 122 8.43 3.45 -43.28
CA THR A 122 7.66 4.54 -43.89
C THR A 122 6.31 4.70 -43.20
N TYR A 123 6.08 5.90 -42.66
CA TYR A 123 4.87 6.32 -41.94
C TYR A 123 3.58 5.91 -42.69
N LYS A 124 2.77 5.04 -42.08
CA LYS A 124 1.40 4.68 -42.55
C LYS A 124 0.32 5.62 -41.99
N GLY A 125 0.65 6.87 -41.69
CA GLY A 125 -0.35 7.87 -41.32
C GLY A 125 -0.85 8.66 -42.53
N ARG A 126 -2.04 9.25 -42.37
CA ARG A 126 -2.79 9.97 -43.41
C ARG A 126 -2.07 11.27 -43.83
N GLY A 127 -0.99 11.16 -44.59
CA GLY A 127 -0.22 12.27 -45.16
C GLY A 127 -0.13 12.20 -46.69
N ASP A 128 -0.04 11.00 -47.26
CA ASP A 128 0.03 10.80 -48.72
C ASP A 128 -1.35 10.71 -49.37
N LYS A 129 -2.24 11.65 -49.07
CA LYS A 129 -3.44 11.82 -49.89
C LYS A 129 -2.98 12.40 -51.22
N GLN A 130 -2.91 11.56 -52.26
CA GLN A 130 -2.89 12.08 -53.62
C GLN A 130 -4.05 13.10 -53.76
N PRO A 131 -3.82 14.24 -54.45
CA PRO A 131 -4.84 15.26 -54.61
C PRO A 131 -6.14 14.62 -55.13
N SER A 132 -7.29 15.08 -54.62
CA SER A 132 -8.59 14.48 -54.94
C SER A 132 -8.79 14.44 -56.46
N HIS A 133 -8.65 13.26 -57.05
CA HIS A 133 -8.97 13.04 -58.45
C HIS A 133 -10.48 12.93 -58.58
N VAL A 134 -11.10 13.91 -59.25
CA VAL A 134 -12.51 13.82 -59.66
C VAL A 134 -12.54 12.99 -60.94
N TYR A 135 -13.14 11.80 -60.88
CA TYR A 135 -13.31 10.95 -62.04
C TYR A 135 -14.30 11.61 -63.01
N GLU A 136 -13.78 12.25 -64.07
CA GLU A 136 -14.62 12.73 -65.17
C GLU A 136 -14.97 11.56 -66.11
N ARG A 137 -16.23 11.49 -66.54
CA ARG A 137 -16.64 10.52 -67.57
C ARG A 137 -16.09 10.95 -68.92
N ASP A 138 -15.78 9.96 -69.77
CA ASP A 138 -15.42 10.23 -71.17
C ASP A 138 -16.50 11.07 -71.85
N LYS A 139 -16.05 12.10 -72.57
CA LYS A 139 -16.91 13.08 -73.25
C LYS A 139 -17.56 12.51 -74.52
N SER A 140 -17.05 11.38 -75.04
CA SER A 140 -17.63 10.64 -76.16
C SER A 140 -18.87 9.84 -75.73
N LEU A 141 -19.98 10.01 -76.46
CA LEU A 141 -21.23 9.27 -76.22
C LEU A 141 -21.05 7.74 -76.31
N VAL A 142 -20.16 7.28 -77.20
CA VAL A 142 -19.90 5.84 -77.43
C VAL A 142 -19.15 5.22 -76.24
N ASN A 143 -18.15 5.94 -75.71
CA ASN A 143 -17.34 5.45 -74.59
C ASN A 143 -18.06 5.56 -73.25
N ARG A 144 -19.05 6.46 -73.11
CA ARG A 144 -19.87 6.58 -71.89
C ARG A 144 -20.73 5.35 -71.63
N SER A 145 -21.21 4.70 -72.69
CA SER A 145 -22.02 3.47 -72.63
C SER A 145 -21.18 2.19 -72.66
N SER A 146 -19.87 2.30 -72.89
CA SER A 146 -18.94 1.18 -72.86
C SER A 146 -18.42 0.99 -71.44
N TYR A 147 -18.95 -0.02 -70.75
CA TYR A 147 -18.50 -0.39 -69.42
C TYR A 147 -17.47 -1.52 -69.54
N PRO A 148 -16.22 -1.32 -69.08
CA PRO A 148 -15.28 -2.43 -69.02
C PRO A 148 -15.82 -3.48 -68.04
N GLY A 149 -15.82 -4.76 -68.43
CA GLY A 149 -16.34 -5.86 -67.60
C GLY A 149 -15.63 -6.04 -66.25
N ARG A 150 -14.51 -5.34 -66.05
CA ARG A 150 -13.74 -5.28 -64.81
C ARG A 150 -13.19 -3.86 -64.63
N ILE A 151 -13.52 -3.20 -63.52
CA ILE A 151 -12.93 -1.92 -63.13
C ILE A 151 -11.94 -2.22 -61.99
N GLU A 152 -10.65 -2.02 -62.23
CA GLU A 152 -9.59 -2.23 -61.25
C GLU A 152 -8.91 -0.91 -60.89
N THR A 153 -8.88 -0.61 -59.60
CA THR A 153 -8.19 0.56 -59.05
C THR A 153 -7.14 0.09 -58.04
N LYS A 154 -5.91 0.60 -58.14
CA LYS A 154 -4.86 0.31 -57.15
C LYS A 154 -5.02 1.22 -55.94
N TYR A 155 -5.08 0.64 -54.74
CA TYR A 155 -5.02 1.36 -53.47
C TYR A 155 -3.85 0.83 -52.64
N GLY A 156 -2.74 1.57 -52.66
CA GLY A 156 -1.48 1.11 -52.10
C GLY A 156 -0.97 -0.15 -52.80
N ALA A 157 -0.73 -1.23 -52.03
CA ALA A 157 -0.28 -2.52 -52.56
C ALA A 157 -1.43 -3.45 -53.01
N THR A 158 -2.69 -3.02 -52.88
CA THR A 158 -3.86 -3.87 -53.16
C THR A 158 -4.59 -3.39 -54.40
N THR A 159 -4.91 -4.31 -55.31
CA THR A 159 -5.78 -4.04 -56.46
C THR A 159 -7.23 -4.29 -56.07
N LEU A 160 -8.05 -3.24 -56.04
CA LEU A 160 -9.48 -3.33 -55.78
C LEU A 160 -10.21 -3.48 -57.11
N GLY A 161 -10.88 -4.61 -57.31
CA GLY A 161 -11.70 -4.87 -58.49
C GLY A 161 -13.19 -4.74 -58.14
N LEU A 162 -13.93 -3.90 -58.85
CA LEU A 162 -15.39 -3.92 -58.81
C LEU A 162 -15.86 -5.02 -59.75
N VAL A 163 -16.49 -6.06 -59.19
CA VAL A 163 -17.10 -7.16 -59.95
C VAL A 163 -18.58 -6.85 -60.14
N ARG A 164 -19.04 -6.92 -61.38
CA ARG A 164 -20.45 -6.70 -61.71
C ARG A 164 -21.29 -7.90 -61.28
N GLU A 165 -22.26 -7.67 -60.40
CA GLU A 165 -23.29 -8.66 -60.11
C GLU A 165 -24.18 -8.90 -61.35
N PRO A 166 -24.65 -10.14 -61.58
CA PRO A 166 -25.56 -10.44 -62.68
C PRO A 166 -26.87 -9.65 -62.51
N ASN A 167 -27.54 -9.32 -63.63
CA ASN A 167 -28.81 -8.60 -63.57
C ASN A 167 -29.83 -9.44 -62.79
N ALA A 168 -30.28 -8.94 -61.64
CA ALA A 168 -31.40 -9.53 -60.93
C ALA A 168 -32.68 -9.26 -61.74
N ALA A 169 -33.27 -10.31 -62.32
CA ALA A 169 -34.62 -10.24 -62.85
C ALA A 169 -35.60 -10.45 -61.69
N MET A 170 -36.47 -9.48 -61.44
CA MET A 170 -37.64 -9.68 -60.59
C MET A 170 -38.83 -9.97 -61.49
N ASP A 171 -39.42 -11.17 -61.37
CA ASP A 171 -40.72 -11.45 -61.99
C ASP A 171 -41.79 -10.63 -61.26
N VAL A 172 -42.39 -9.67 -61.97
CA VAL A 172 -43.49 -8.87 -61.44
C VAL A 172 -44.79 -9.52 -61.89
N SER A 173 -45.37 -10.39 -61.05
CA SER A 173 -46.70 -10.95 -61.29
C SER A 173 -47.78 -9.95 -60.86
N ALA A 174 -48.16 -9.05 -61.78
CA ALA A 174 -49.33 -8.20 -61.57
C ALA A 174 -50.61 -9.02 -61.77
N ALA A 175 -51.06 -9.74 -60.74
CA ALA A 175 -52.40 -10.32 -60.73
C ALA A 175 -53.43 -9.23 -60.42
N LEU A 176 -53.97 -8.59 -61.46
CA LEU A 176 -55.17 -7.77 -61.33
C LEU A 176 -56.39 -8.70 -61.34
N THR A 177 -57.01 -8.92 -60.19
CA THR A 177 -58.34 -9.55 -60.13
C THR A 177 -59.40 -8.45 -60.29
N PRO A 178 -60.12 -8.38 -61.42
CA PRO A 178 -61.26 -7.47 -61.53
C PRO A 178 -62.38 -7.96 -60.62
N ARG A 179 -62.91 -7.06 -59.76
CA ARG A 179 -64.18 -7.30 -59.06
C ARG A 179 -65.33 -7.11 -60.04
N VAL A 180 -66.19 -8.11 -60.15
CA VAL A 180 -67.56 -7.97 -60.66
C VAL A 180 -68.46 -7.73 -59.45
#